data_AF-A0A5B2YQZ6-F1
#
_entry.id   AF-A0A5B2YQZ6-F1
#
_cell.length_a   1.000
_cell.length_b   1.000
_cell.length_c   1.000
_cell.angle_alpha   90.00
_cell.angle_beta   90.00
_cell.angle_gamma   90.00
#
_symmetry.space_group_name_H-M   'P 1'
#
loop_
_entity.id
_entity.type
_entity.pdbx_description
1 polymer ?
#
loop_
_entity_poly.entity_id
_entity_poly.type
_entity_poly.pdbx_seq_one_letter_code
_entity_poly.pdbx_strand_id
1 'polypeptide(L)' 'MIEKKPDSRGRIPTSIKINPNLWKEAKIEAINQNIDLSELVEKALDAWIGKYNKKRDKND' A
#
# COMPACT_ATOMS: atom_id res chain seq x y z
N MET A 1 8.75 -3.03 -24.51
CA MET A 1 8.24 -3.09 -23.12
C MET A 1 9.25 -2.37 -22.24
N ILE A 2 8.85 -1.39 -21.44
CA ILE A 2 9.79 -0.73 -20.51
C ILE A 2 9.88 -1.63 -19.28
N GLU A 3 11.04 -2.23 -19.03
CA GLU A 3 11.30 -2.94 -17.78
C GLU A 3 11.27 -1.94 -16.62
N LYS A 4 10.25 -2.06 -15.76
CA LYS A 4 10.18 -1.28 -14.52
C LYS A 4 11.13 -1.91 -13.51
N LYS A 5 12.21 -1.22 -13.18
CA LYS A 5 13.13 -1.66 -12.12
C LYS A 5 12.46 -1.50 -10.75
N PRO A 6 12.61 -2.46 -9.83
CA PRO A 6 12.12 -2.33 -8.47
C PRO A 6 12.85 -1.22 -7.71
N ASP A 7 12.17 -0.61 -6.74
CA ASP A 7 12.78 0.29 -5.77
C ASP A 7 13.67 -0.47 -4.76
N SER A 8 14.28 0.25 -3.82
CA SER A 8 15.09 -0.35 -2.74
C SER A 8 14.33 -1.32 -1.84
N ARG A 9 13.00 -1.37 -1.93
CA ARG A 9 12.09 -2.25 -1.19
C ARG A 9 11.49 -3.35 -2.07
N GLY A 10 11.95 -3.51 -3.30
CA GLY A 10 11.46 -4.55 -4.22
C GLY A 10 10.14 -4.20 -4.91
N ARG A 11 9.62 -2.98 -4.75
CA ARG A 11 8.32 -2.57 -5.29
C ARG A 11 8.47 -1.96 -6.67
N ILE A 12 7.55 -2.28 -7.57
CA ILE A 12 7.50 -1.73 -8.92
C ILE A 12 6.38 -0.69 -9.06
N PRO A 13 6.60 0.44 -9.73
CA PRO A 13 5.54 1.41 -9.97
C PRO A 13 4.39 0.79 -10.75
N THR A 14 3.16 0.85 -10.22
CA THR A 14 1.95 0.38 -10.90
C THR A 14 1.02 1.54 -11.23
N SER A 15 0.19 1.37 -12.25
CA SER A 15 -0.79 2.37 -12.68
C SER A 15 -2.20 1.84 -12.39
N ILE A 16 -2.98 2.63 -11.67
CA ILE A 16 -4.38 2.32 -11.33
C ILE A 16 -5.26 3.54 -11.62
N LYS A 17 -6.52 3.31 -11.97
CA LYS A 17 -7.54 4.36 -11.95
C LYS A 17 -8.11 4.44 -10.55
N ILE A 18 -8.25 5.64 -10.00
CA ILE A 18 -8.74 5.88 -8.64
C ILE A 18 -9.55 7.18 -8.58
N ASN A 19 -10.53 7.24 -7.69
CA ASN A 19 -11.27 8.46 -7.41
C ASN A 19 -10.30 9.55 -6.89
N PRO A 20 -10.23 10.74 -7.52
CA PRO A 20 -9.28 11.79 -7.13
C PRO A 20 -9.50 12.33 -5.71
N ASN A 21 -10.75 12.37 -5.23
CA ASN A 21 -11.06 12.85 -3.89
C ASN A 21 -10.55 11.86 -2.83
N LEU A 22 -10.80 10.56 -3.05
CA LEU A 22 -10.27 9.49 -2.21
C LEU A 22 -8.74 9.49 -2.20
N TRP A 23 -8.10 9.71 -3.36
CA TRP A 23 -6.64 9.77 -3.44
C TRP A 23 -6.05 10.97 -2.69
N LYS A 24 -6.75 12.11 -2.69
CA LYS A 24 -6.37 13.29 -1.92
C LYS A 24 -6.44 13.01 -0.41
N GLU A 25 -7.54 12.40 0.05
CA GLU A 25 -7.70 12.01 1.46
C GLU A 25 -6.63 11.01 1.89
N ALA A 26 -6.36 9.98 1.08
CA ALA A 26 -5.32 8.99 1.34
C ALA A 26 -3.92 9.63 1.45
N LYS A 27 -3.61 10.65 0.64
CA LYS A 27 -2.35 11.41 0.76
C LYS A 27 -2.24 12.15 2.08
N ILE A 28 -3.32 12.83 2.49
CA ILE A 28 -3.37 13.55 3.77
C ILE A 28 -3.16 12.55 4.91
N GLU A 29 -3.84 11.41 4.87
CA GLU A 29 -3.73 10.39 5.90
C GLU A 29 -2.33 9.76 5.98
N ALA A 30 -1.70 9.48 4.84
CA ALA A 30 -0.32 8.99 4.82
C ALA A 30 0.65 9.98 5.48
N ILE A 31 0.47 11.29 5.25
CA ILE A 31 1.24 12.35 5.90
C ILE A 31 0.97 12.36 7.42
N ASN A 32 -0.29 12.31 7.84
CA ASN A 32 -0.67 12.29 9.25
C ASN A 32 -0.07 11.09 10.01
N GLN A 33 0.01 9.93 9.35
CA GLN A 33 0.61 8.71 9.90
C GLN A 33 2.14 8.64 9.73
N ASN A 34 2.74 9.62 9.04
CA ASN A 34 4.17 9.63 8.68
C ASN A 34 4.62 8.34 7.96
N ILE A 35 3.82 7.87 7.00
CA ILE A 35 4.10 6.69 6.16
C ILE A 35 4.05 7.04 4.68
N ASP A 36 4.60 6.16 3.83
CA ASP A 36 4.46 6.33 2.38
C ASP A 36 3.04 5.98 1.92
N LEU A 37 2.52 6.72 0.94
CA LEU A 37 1.18 6.45 0.39
C LEU A 37 1.05 5.02 -0.14
N SER A 38 2.10 4.45 -0.73
CA SER A 38 2.11 3.06 -1.18
C SER A 38 1.94 2.08 -0.01
N GLU A 39 2.49 2.37 1.17
CA GLU A 39 2.31 1.54 2.36
C GLU A 39 0.87 1.61 2.89
N LEU A 40 0.24 2.78 2.85
CA LEU A 40 -1.17 2.93 3.21
C LEU A 40 -2.06 2.10 2.27
N VAL A 41 -1.79 2.16 0.97
CA VAL A 41 -2.52 1.37 -0.05
C VAL A 41 -2.32 -0.14 0.17
N GLU A 42 -1.08 -0.58 0.41
CA GLU A 42 -0.78 -1.99 0.70
C GLU A 42 -1.51 -2.49 1.95
N LYS A 43 -1.50 -1.71 3.05
CA LYS A 43 -2.25 -2.04 4.29
C LYS A 43 -3.75 -2.18 4.03
N ALA A 44 -4.33 -1.26 3.26
CA ALA A 44 -5.75 -1.31 2.91
C ALA A 44 -6.09 -2.55 2.07
N LEU A 45 -5.24 -2.90 1.11
CA LEU A 45 -5.40 -4.11 0.31
C LEU A 45 -5.22 -5.38 1.15
N ASP A 46 -4.23 -5.44 2.04
CA ASP A 46 -4.01 -6.58 2.93
C ASP A 46 -5.17 -6.79 3.91
N ALA A 47 -5.73 -5.70 4.44
CA ALA A 47 -6.92 -5.73 5.28
C ALA A 47 -8.14 -6.25 4.49
N TRP A 48 -8.35 -5.74 3.27
CA TRP A 48 -9.46 -6.15 2.41
C TRP A 48 -9.37 -7.62 1.96
N ILE A 49 -8.18 -8.06 1.57
CA ILE A 49 -7.92 -9.44 1.11
C ILE A 49 -7.88 -10.43 2.30
N GLY A 50 -7.88 -9.93 3.54
CA GLY A 50 -7.85 -10.76 4.76
C GLY A 50 -6.47 -11.35 5.08
N LYS A 51 -5.39 -10.83 4.47
CA LYS A 51 -4.02 -11.28 4.74
C LYS A 51 -3.47 -10.81 6.09
N TYR A 52 -4.16 -9.88 6.76
CA TYR A 52 -3.80 -9.40 8.08
C TYR A 52 -3.92 -10.46 9.21
N ASN A 53 -4.62 -11.57 8.97
CA ASN A 53 -4.83 -12.61 9.99
C ASN A 53 -3.75 -13.69 10.07
N LYS A 54 -2.74 -13.75 9.18
CA LYS A 54 -1.79 -14.88 9.15
C LYS A 54 -0.47 -14.68 9.92
N LYS A 55 -0.25 -13.51 10.53
CA LYS A 55 0.97 -13.22 11.32
C LYS A 55 0.79 -13.32 12.84
N ARG A 56 -0.43 -13.56 13.34
CA ARG A 56 -0.68 -13.80 14.78
C ARG A 56 -0.61 -15.28 15.20
N ASP A 57 -0.60 -16.22 14.26
CA ASP A 57 -0.59 -17.68 14.53
C ASP A 57 0.81 -18.34 14.53
N LYS A 58 1.90 -17.59 14.71
CA LYS A 58 3.27 -18.17 14.76
C LYS A 58 4.03 -17.89 16.05
N ASN A 59 3.34 -17.52 17.12
CA ASN A 59 3.97 -17.27 18.42
C ASN A 59 3.05 -17.64 19.61
N ASP A 60 2.30 -18.73 19.48
CA ASP A 60 1.65 -19.43 20.59
C ASP A 60 2.09 -20.91 20.54
#